data_AF-A0A2L2Z5J6-F1
#
_entry.id   AF-A0A2L2Z5J6-F1
#
_cell.length_a   1.000
_cell.length_b   1.000
_cell.length_c   1.000
_cell.angle_alpha   90.00
_cell.angle_beta   90.00
_cell.angle_gamma   90.00
#
_symmetry.space_group_name_H-M   'P 1'
#
loop_
_entity.id
_entity.type
_entity.pdbx_description
1 polymer ?
#
loop_
_entity_poly.entity_id
_entity_poly.type
_entity_poly.pdbx_seq_one_letter_code
_entity_poly.pdbx_strand_id
1 'polypeptide(L)' 'MASKRNNMIPNGHFHKVWQRFVKTWFIQPMRKKRRHVNRVKKARLVATRPAKGAIRPIVHYPSFRYNTNQRLVRGVSLE' A
#
# COMPACT_ATOMS: atom_id res chain seq x y z
N MET A 1 -20.74 25.19 -16.51
CA MET A 1 -19.90 26.40 -16.49
C MET A 1 -19.33 26.58 -17.88
N ALA A 2 -19.73 27.61 -18.62
CA ALA A 2 -19.06 27.92 -19.88
C ALA A 2 -17.61 28.34 -19.59
N SER A 3 -16.66 27.89 -20.40
CA SER A 3 -15.27 28.34 -20.31
C SER A 3 -15.22 29.84 -20.61
N LYS A 4 -14.70 30.63 -19.66
CA LYS A 4 -14.64 32.10 -19.77
C LYS A 4 -13.54 32.59 -20.73
N ARG A 5 -12.53 31.75 -21.01
CA ARG A 5 -11.31 32.04 -21.80
C ARG A 5 -10.79 30.76 -22.47
N ASN A 6 -9.65 30.84 -23.16
CA ASN A 6 -8.95 29.71 -23.78
C ASN A 6 -8.26 28.79 -22.76
N ASN A 7 -9.05 28.18 -21.89
CA ASN A 7 -8.57 27.18 -20.94
C ASN A 7 -8.76 25.77 -21.50
N MET A 8 -7.98 24.82 -21.00
CA MET A 8 -8.18 23.40 -21.26
C MET A 8 -9.62 22.98 -20.91
N ILE A 9 -10.21 22.14 -21.76
CA ILE A 9 -11.55 21.60 -21.52
C ILE A 9 -11.53 20.82 -20.20
N PRO A 10 -12.37 21.17 -19.22
CA PRO A 10 -12.36 20.50 -17.93
C PRO A 10 -12.88 19.06 -18.08
N ASN A 11 -12.03 18.08 -17.80
CA ASN A 11 -12.40 16.66 -17.72
C ASN A 11 -12.44 16.19 -16.24
N GLY A 12 -13.34 16.80 -15.47
CA GLY A 12 -13.54 16.46 -14.06
C GLY A 12 -14.36 15.18 -13.91
N HIS A 13 -13.79 14.13 -13.34
CA HIS A 13 -14.44 12.82 -13.17
C HIS A 13 -15.43 12.80 -11.98
N PHE A 14 -16.31 13.80 -11.91
CA PHE A 14 -17.29 14.01 -10.84
C PHE A 14 -18.74 13.91 -11.36
N HIS A 15 -18.98 13.00 -12.31
CA HIS A 15 -20.28 12.82 -12.98
C HIS A 15 -21.34 12.08 -12.14
N LYS A 16 -20.93 11.46 -11.03
CA LYS A 16 -21.81 10.72 -10.09
C LYS A 16 -21.96 11.50 -8.79
N VAL A 17 -22.86 11.05 -7.90
CA VAL A 17 -23.03 11.60 -6.54
C VAL A 17 -21.82 11.27 -5.66
N TRP A 18 -20.67 11.88 -5.95
CA TRP A 18 -19.38 11.60 -5.34
C TRP A 18 -19.32 12.05 -3.87
N GLN A 19 -20.11 13.06 -3.51
CA GLN A 19 -20.16 13.61 -2.14
C GLN A 19 -20.55 12.55 -1.10
N ARG A 20 -21.36 11.55 -1.48
CA ARG A 20 -21.71 10.41 -0.61
C ARG A 20 -20.55 9.45 -0.37
N PHE A 21 -19.54 9.44 -1.24
CA PHE A 21 -18.42 8.49 -1.22
C PHE A 21 -17.09 9.15 -0.82
N VAL A 22 -17.16 10.27 -0.09
CA VAL A 22 -15.97 10.97 0.40
C VAL A 22 -15.31 10.15 1.51
N LYS A 23 -14.08 9.70 1.25
CA LYS A 23 -13.26 9.00 2.24
C LYS A 23 -12.26 9.97 2.87
N THR A 24 -12.44 10.25 4.16
CA THR A 24 -11.52 11.08 4.93
C THR A 24 -10.39 10.26 5.55
N TRP A 25 -9.31 10.95 5.95
CA TRP A 25 -8.10 10.34 6.52
C TRP A 25 -7.85 10.74 7.98
N PHE A 26 -8.84 11.26 8.70
CA PHE A 26 -8.70 11.70 10.10
C PHE A 26 -8.21 10.60 11.05
N ILE A 27 -8.58 9.35 10.78
CA ILE A 27 -8.17 8.19 11.58
C ILE A 27 -6.78 7.65 11.22
N GLN A 28 -6.03 8.29 10.31
CA GLN A 28 -4.67 7.88 9.92
C GLN A 28 -3.68 7.76 11.12
N PRO A 29 -3.57 8.73 12.06
CA PRO A 29 -2.71 8.59 13.24
C PRO A 29 -3.13 7.41 14.12
N MET A 30 -4.44 7.24 14.36
CA MET A 30 -4.94 6.10 15.14
C MET A 30 -4.70 4.77 14.42
N ARG A 31 -4.85 4.70 13.10
CA ARG A 31 -4.49 3.49 12.33
C ARG A 31 -3.00 3.15 12.48
N LYS A 32 -2.10 4.14 12.52
CA LYS A 32 -0.65 3.92 12.77
C LYS A 32 -0.42 3.31 14.15
N LYS A 33 -0.97 3.91 15.22
CA LYS A 33 -0.86 3.38 16.59
C LYS A 33 -1.47 1.97 16.72
N ARG A 34 -2.64 1.73 16.12
CA ARG A 34 -3.28 0.41 16.10
C ARG A 34 -2.42 -0.66 15.42
N ARG A 35 -1.84 -0.36 14.24
CA ARG A 35 -0.92 -1.29 13.56
C ARG A 35 0.31 -1.60 14.41
N HIS A 36 0.85 -0.61 15.12
CA HIS A 36 2.00 -0.81 16.00
C HIS A 36 1.66 -1.73 17.18
N VAL A 37 0.57 -1.45 17.92
CA VAL A 37 0.12 -2.28 19.05
C VAL A 37 -0.10 -3.73 18.61
N ASN A 38 -0.74 -3.95 17.45
CA ASN A 38 -0.96 -5.29 16.93
C ASN A 38 0.36 -6.02 16.59
N ARG A 39 1.37 -5.31 16.06
CA ARG A 39 2.71 -5.89 15.81
C ARG A 39 3.40 -6.26 17.11
N VAL A 40 3.35 -5.42 18.14
CA VAL A 40 3.92 -5.70 19.46
C VAL A 40 3.23 -6.89 20.11
N LYS A 41 1.89 -6.94 20.07
CA LYS A 41 1.11 -8.09 20.56
C LYS A 41 1.51 -9.38 19.85
N LYS A 42 1.63 -9.36 18.52
CA LYS A 42 2.09 -10.52 17.73
C LYS A 42 3.50 -10.95 18.12
N ALA A 43 4.43 -10.02 18.31
CA ALA A 43 5.81 -10.34 18.71
C ALA A 43 5.87 -11.00 20.08
N ARG A 44 5.09 -10.53 21.06
CA ARG A 44 4.99 -11.13 22.40
C ARG A 44 4.44 -12.55 22.36
N LEU A 45 3.44 -12.82 21.51
CA LEU A 45 2.86 -14.16 21.35
C LEU A 45 3.82 -15.19 20.75
N VAL A 46 4.75 -14.76 19.89
CA VAL A 46 5.69 -15.62 19.17
C VAL A 46 7.09 -15.58 19.82
N ALA A 47 7.17 -15.17 21.09
CA ALA A 47 8.43 -14.99 21.80
C ALA A 47 9.32 -16.25 21.73
N THR A 48 10.64 -16.04 21.74
CA THR A 48 11.76 -16.90 21.28
C THR A 48 12.03 -16.90 19.78
N ARG A 49 11.01 -16.73 18.93
CA ARG A 49 11.18 -16.70 17.46
C ARG A 49 11.18 -15.26 16.91
N PRO A 50 11.89 -14.98 15.80
CA PRO A 50 11.85 -13.67 15.17
C PRO A 50 10.43 -13.24 14.73
N ALA A 51 10.00 -12.04 15.12
CA ALA A 51 8.64 -11.54 14.86
C ALA A 51 8.30 -11.29 13.38
N LYS A 52 9.32 -11.16 12.50
CA LYS A 52 9.16 -10.85 11.07
C LYS A 52 8.67 -12.06 10.23
N GLY A 53 8.59 -13.25 10.83
CA GLY A 53 8.11 -14.46 10.18
C GLY A 53 9.22 -15.23 9.46
N ALA A 54 8.84 -16.02 8.45
CA ALA A 54 9.76 -16.84 7.66
C ALA A 54 10.69 -15.99 6.77
N ILE A 55 11.84 -16.58 6.42
CA ILE A 55 12.79 -16.02 5.46
C ILE A 55 12.12 -15.93 4.08
N ARG A 56 12.38 -14.84 3.37
CA ARG A 56 11.83 -14.57 2.04
C ARG A 56 12.98 -14.48 1.03
N PRO A 57 12.93 -15.19 -0.11
CA PRO A 57 14.00 -15.12 -1.10
C PRO A 57 13.97 -13.79 -1.86
N ILE A 58 15.14 -13.46 -2.41
CA ILE A 58 15.35 -12.29 -3.26
C ILE A 58 15.11 -12.72 -4.71
N VAL A 59 14.26 -11.98 -5.43
CA VAL A 59 13.94 -12.22 -6.84
C VAL A 59 13.90 -10.89 -7.59
N HIS A 60 14.25 -10.91 -8.87
CA HIS A 60 14.13 -9.76 -9.75
C HIS A 60 12.67 -9.46 -10.15
N TYR A 61 12.38 -8.22 -10.55
CA TYR A 61 11.08 -7.90 -11.14
C TYR A 61 10.97 -8.45 -12.56
N PRO A 62 9.74 -8.75 -13.05
CA PRO A 62 9.56 -9.46 -14.32
C PRO A 62 9.71 -8.57 -15.57
N SER A 63 9.57 -7.24 -15.45
CA SER A 63 9.60 -6.36 -16.62
C SER A 63 11.00 -5.86 -16.92
N PHE A 64 11.28 -5.60 -18.21
CA PHE A 64 12.57 -5.07 -18.66
C PHE A 64 12.98 -3.80 -17.92
N ARG A 65 12.03 -2.89 -17.65
CA ARG A 65 12.30 -1.64 -16.93
C ARG A 65 12.82 -1.84 -15.50
N TYR A 66 12.42 -2.93 -14.83
CA TYR A 66 12.70 -3.14 -13.41
C TYR A 66 13.52 -4.40 -13.13
N ASN A 67 14.00 -5.10 -14.15
CA ASN A 67 14.76 -6.34 -14.02
C ASN A 67 16.08 -6.13 -13.24
N THR A 68 16.64 -4.92 -13.20
CA THR A 68 17.81 -4.58 -12.37
C THR A 68 17.49 -4.49 -10.88
N ASN A 69 16.22 -4.24 -10.53
CA ASN A 69 15.78 -4.14 -9.15
C ASN A 69 15.41 -5.51 -8.58
N GLN A 70 15.62 -5.66 -7.27
CA GLN A 70 15.31 -6.87 -6.52
C GLN A 70 14.16 -6.64 -5.52
N ARG A 71 13.46 -7.73 -5.17
CA ARG A 71 12.37 -7.71 -4.17
C ARG A 71 12.30 -9.02 -3.38
N LEU A 72 11.67 -8.95 -2.21
CA LEU A 72 11.34 -10.12 -1.40
C LEU A 72 10.02 -10.74 -1.87
N VAL A 73 10.03 -12.04 -2.18
CA VAL A 73 8.85 -12.79 -2.70
C VAL A 73 8.26 -13.71 -1.62
N ARG A 74 7.24 -14.50 -1.95
CA ARG A 74 6.43 -15.29 -1.01
C ARG A 74 7.22 -16.37 -0.27
N GLY A 75 8.04 -17.16 -0.97
CA GLY A 75 8.77 -18.29 -0.40
C GLY A 75 9.77 -18.87 -1.40
N VAL A 76 10.62 -19.76 -0.91
CA VAL A 76 11.70 -20.44 -1.68
C VAL A 76 11.13 -21.49 -2.64
N SER A 77 11.85 -21.75 -3.75
CA SER A 77 11.61 -22.90 -4.63
C SER A 77 12.12 -24.18 -3.98
N LEU A 78 11.64 -25.34 -4.46
CA LEU A 78 12.14 -26.66 -4.06
C LEU A 78 13.30 -27.15 -4.94
N GLU A 79 13.44 -26.54 -6.11
CA GLU A 79 14.55 -26.73 -7.07
C GLU A 79 15.86 -26.15 -6.53
#